data_AF-A0A830E3Y1-F1
#
_entry.id   AF-A0A830E3Y1-F1
#
_cell.length_a   1.000
_cell.length_b   1.000
_cell.length_c   1.000
_cell.angle_alpha   90.00
_cell.angle_beta   90.00
_cell.angle_gamma   90.00
#
_symmetry.space_group_name_H-M   'P 1'
#
loop_
_entity.id
_entity.type
_entity.pdbx_description
1 polymer ?
#
loop_
_entity_poly.entity_id
_entity_poly.type
_entity_poly.pdbx_seq_one_letter_code
_entity_poly.pdbx_strand_id
1 'polypeptide(L)'
;MLIRKGRRGVVVVLNEGKFEVGIPFSEVVRLMERLWPWELGEHVVLNGDEAHFKDMIPFERVLIYLLARRGGLLPRDAEALASYLRLHEVVALSETFLYRFWLCKVSDNDCRRLTDVFSRIIANYRRVLP
;
A
#
# COMPACT_ATOMS: atom_id res chain seq x y z
N MET A 1 3.33 -8.70 -7.33
CA MET A 1 2.80 -8.49 -5.94
C MET A 1 1.28 -8.59 -5.97
N LEU A 2 0.64 -8.93 -4.86
CA LEU A 2 -0.81 -9.18 -4.84
C LEU A 2 -1.49 -8.42 -3.71
N ILE A 3 -2.61 -7.78 -4.00
CA ILE A 3 -3.54 -7.26 -2.99
C ILE A 3 -4.86 -8.00 -3.17
N ARG A 4 -5.36 -8.61 -2.11
CA ARG A 4 -6.62 -9.35 -2.17
C ARG A 4 -7.54 -9.01 -1.01
N LYS A 5 -8.81 -9.30 -1.17
CA LYS A 5 -9.78 -9.21 -0.08
C LYS A 5 -9.46 -10.21 1.03
N GLY A 6 -9.37 -9.68 2.24
CA GLY A 6 -9.29 -10.40 3.50
C GLY A 6 -10.60 -10.37 4.26
N ARG A 7 -10.56 -10.84 5.50
CA ARG A 7 -11.74 -10.97 6.35
C ARG A 7 -12.13 -9.63 6.99
N ARG A 8 -11.15 -8.75 7.25
CA ARG A 8 -11.32 -7.45 7.90
C ARG A 8 -10.92 -6.27 7.01
N GLY A 9 -10.45 -6.53 5.80
CA GLY A 9 -10.01 -5.53 4.86
C GLY A 9 -9.23 -6.15 3.71
N VAL A 10 -8.12 -5.55 3.30
CA VAL A 10 -7.24 -6.09 2.26
C VAL A 10 -6.01 -6.74 2.86
N VAL A 11 -5.58 -7.83 2.24
CA VAL A 11 -4.32 -8.50 2.54
C VAL A 11 -3.35 -8.17 1.42
N VAL A 12 -2.24 -7.54 1.78
CA VAL A 12 -1.09 -7.34 0.90
C VAL A 12 -0.22 -8.58 0.99
N VAL A 13 0.03 -9.21 -0.15
CA VAL A 13 0.82 -10.43 -0.31
C VAL A 13 2.05 -10.09 -1.15
N LEU A 14 3.19 -10.33 -0.53
CA LEU A 14 4.53 -10.17 -1.04
C LEU A 14 5.22 -11.54 -1.08
N ASN A 15 6.38 -11.63 -1.74
CA ASN A 15 7.17 -12.87 -1.73
C ASN A 15 7.65 -13.22 -0.30
N GLU A 16 7.87 -12.18 0.49
CA GLU A 16 8.45 -12.21 1.84
C GLU A 16 7.41 -12.48 2.93
N GLY A 17 6.12 -12.40 2.60
CA GLY A 17 5.03 -12.61 3.53
C GLY A 17 3.80 -11.78 3.22
N LYS A 18 2.90 -11.68 4.20
CA LYS A 18 1.65 -10.95 4.04
C LYS A 18 1.30 -10.14 5.29
N PHE A 19 0.57 -9.05 5.09
CA PHE A 19 -0.03 -8.28 6.17
C PHE A 19 -1.43 -7.80 5.77
N GLU A 20 -2.32 -7.65 6.74
CA GLU A 20 -3.69 -7.20 6.53
C GLU A 20 -3.84 -5.74 6.94
N VAL A 21 -4.57 -4.97 6.14
CA VAL A 21 -4.95 -3.59 6.40
C VAL A 21 -6.47 -3.52 6.42
N GLY A 22 -7.04 -2.85 7.42
CA GLY A 22 -8.50 -2.76 7.65
C GLY A 22 -9.25 -1.85 6.67
N ILE A 23 -8.95 -1.96 5.37
CA ILE A 23 -9.52 -1.15 4.30
C ILE A 23 -10.28 -2.08 3.35
N PRO A 24 -11.50 -1.76 2.92
CA PRO A 24 -12.25 -2.59 1.97
C PRO A 24 -11.53 -2.71 0.62
N PHE A 25 -11.57 -3.89 0.00
CA PHE A 25 -10.98 -4.09 -1.33
C PHE A 25 -11.60 -3.15 -2.39
N SER A 26 -12.90 -2.88 -2.29
CA SER A 26 -13.60 -1.93 -3.18
C SER A 26 -13.15 -0.47 -3.04
N GLU A 27 -12.54 -0.09 -1.91
CA GLU A 27 -11.91 1.23 -1.76
C GLU A 27 -10.61 1.29 -2.57
N VAL A 28 -9.83 0.21 -2.54
CA VAL A 28 -8.56 0.11 -3.29
C VAL A 28 -8.79 0.07 -4.80
N VAL A 29 -9.80 -0.67 -5.26
CA VAL A 29 -10.18 -0.68 -6.68
C VAL A 29 -10.58 0.71 -7.15
N ARG A 30 -11.46 1.41 -6.41
CA ARG A 30 -11.90 2.77 -6.73
C ARG A 30 -10.76 3.78 -6.73
N LEU A 31 -9.77 3.63 -5.84
CA LEU A 31 -8.57 4.44 -5.86
C LEU A 31 -7.80 4.26 -7.18
N MET A 32 -7.56 3.03 -7.59
CA MET A 32 -6.80 2.73 -8.81
C MET A 32 -7.55 3.22 -10.06
N GLU A 33 -8.87 2.99 -10.13
CA GLU A 33 -9.72 3.51 -11.20
C GLU A 33 -9.69 5.03 -11.31
N ARG A 34 -9.57 5.73 -10.17
CA ARG A 34 -9.54 7.20 -10.14
C ARG A 34 -8.18 7.80 -10.48
N LEU A 35 -7.11 7.27 -9.89
CA LEU A 35 -5.78 7.88 -10.00
C LEU A 35 -5.02 7.39 -11.21
N TRP A 36 -5.16 6.10 -11.54
CA TRP A 36 -4.34 5.45 -12.56
C TRP A 36 -5.17 4.47 -13.41
N PRO A 37 -6.27 4.91 -14.04
CA PRO A 37 -7.10 4.04 -14.87
C PRO A 37 -6.33 3.36 -16.01
N TRP A 38 -5.27 4.00 -16.52
CA TRP A 38 -4.41 3.46 -17.58
C TRP A 38 -3.49 2.31 -17.10
N GLU A 39 -3.31 2.13 -15.79
CA GLU A 39 -2.53 1.00 -15.25
C GLU A 39 -3.36 -0.29 -15.19
N LEU A 40 -4.69 -0.17 -15.19
CA LEU A 40 -5.61 -1.29 -15.13
C LEU A 40 -5.65 -2.03 -16.47
N GLY A 41 -5.48 -3.35 -16.44
CA GLY A 41 -5.35 -4.20 -17.62
C GLY A 41 -3.91 -4.32 -18.13
N GLU A 42 -3.14 -3.23 -18.05
CA GLU A 42 -1.73 -3.18 -18.46
C GLU A 42 -0.81 -3.75 -17.38
N HIS A 43 -0.61 -2.99 -16.29
CA HIS A 43 0.31 -3.34 -15.20
C HIS A 43 -0.39 -3.88 -13.95
N VAL A 44 -1.71 -3.68 -13.84
CA VAL A 44 -2.55 -4.19 -12.75
C VAL A 44 -3.70 -5.00 -13.32
N VAL A 45 -3.76 -6.28 -12.97
CA VAL A 45 -4.82 -7.20 -13.40
C VAL A 45 -5.78 -7.44 -12.24
N LEU A 46 -7.04 -7.06 -12.42
CA LEU A 46 -8.11 -7.32 -11.44
C LEU A 46 -8.78 -8.67 -11.74
N ASN A 47 -8.78 -9.56 -10.75
CA ASN A 47 -9.35 -10.90 -10.83
C ASN A 47 -10.33 -11.11 -9.66
N GLY A 48 -11.57 -10.64 -9.82
CA GLY A 48 -12.59 -10.73 -8.78
C GLY A 48 -12.17 -9.96 -7.51
N ASP A 49 -11.85 -10.70 -6.46
CA ASP A 49 -11.44 -10.15 -5.14
C ASP A 49 -9.91 -9.98 -5.02
N GLU A 50 -9.18 -9.98 -6.14
CA GLU A 50 -7.72 -9.88 -6.22
C GLU A 50 -7.24 -8.82 -7.22
N ALA A 51 -6.14 -8.15 -6.90
CA ALA A 51 -5.41 -7.22 -7.76
C ALA A 51 -3.94 -7.66 -7.86
N HIS A 52 -3.54 -8.08 -9.05
CA HIS A 52 -2.20 -8.57 -9.37
C HIS A 52 -1.38 -7.48 -10.03
N PHE A 53 -0.29 -7.09 -9.40
CA PHE A 53 0.61 -6.05 -9.86
C PHE A 53 1.82 -6.68 -10.57
N LYS A 54 1.97 -6.38 -11.86
CA LYS A 54 3.12 -6.75 -12.69
C LYS A 54 4.32 -5.84 -12.42
N ASP A 55 4.06 -4.57 -12.12
CA ASP A 55 5.07 -3.55 -11.92
C ASP A 55 5.12 -3.03 -10.48
N MET A 56 6.30 -2.54 -10.08
CA MET A 56 6.54 -1.97 -8.76
C MET A 56 5.81 -0.64 -8.55
N ILE A 57 5.86 0.28 -9.52
CA ILE A 57 5.39 1.66 -9.31
C ILE A 57 3.90 1.72 -8.94
N PRO A 58 2.97 1.06 -9.66
CA PRO A 58 1.55 1.07 -9.28
C PRO A 58 1.34 0.39 -7.92
N PHE A 59 2.09 -0.68 -7.64
CA PHE A 59 2.04 -1.37 -6.36
C PHE A 59 2.47 -0.48 -5.21
N GLU A 60 3.59 0.21 -5.33
CA GLU A 60 4.15 1.06 -4.29
C GLU A 60 3.25 2.25 -3.99
N ARG A 61 2.63 2.85 -5.01
CA ARG A 61 1.66 3.93 -4.79
C ARG A 61 0.42 3.44 -4.04
N VAL A 62 -0.10 2.26 -4.38
CA VAL A 62 -1.19 1.64 -3.62
C VAL A 62 -0.73 1.27 -2.21
N LEU A 63 0.50 0.80 -2.04
CA LEU A 63 1.08 0.48 -0.73
C LEU A 63 1.16 1.72 0.17
N ILE A 64 1.61 2.86 -0.37
CA ILE A 64 1.60 4.15 0.34
C ILE A 64 0.19 4.52 0.78
N TYR A 65 -0.80 4.40 -0.10
CA TYR A 65 -2.19 4.65 0.25
C TYR A 65 -2.66 3.77 1.41
N LEU A 66 -2.40 2.46 1.34
CA LEU A 66 -2.82 1.51 2.36
C LEU A 66 -2.18 1.81 3.72
N LEU A 67 -0.87 2.12 3.74
CA LEU A 67 -0.16 2.46 4.96
C LEU A 67 -0.61 3.82 5.52
N ALA A 68 -0.87 4.81 4.67
CA ALA A 68 -1.44 6.10 5.06
C ALA A 68 -2.82 5.95 5.73
N ARG A 69 -3.70 5.15 5.11
CA ARG A 69 -5.03 4.82 5.66
C ARG A 69 -4.94 4.07 6.98
N ARG A 70 -4.05 3.08 7.08
CA ARG A 70 -3.75 2.38 8.34
C ARG A 70 -3.24 3.33 9.42
N GLY A 71 -2.48 4.34 9.03
CA GLY A 71 -1.96 5.41 9.89
C GLY A 71 -3.03 6.39 10.38
N GLY A 72 -4.28 6.24 9.93
CA GLY A 72 -5.42 7.04 10.39
C GLY A 72 -5.80 8.20 9.48
N LEU A 73 -5.15 8.37 8.32
CA LEU A 73 -5.55 9.41 7.36
C LEU A 73 -6.88 9.06 6.71
N LEU A 74 -7.69 10.09 6.42
CA LEU A 74 -8.92 9.94 5.65
C LEU A 74 -8.61 9.51 4.20
N PRO A 75 -9.55 8.87 3.48
CA PRO A 75 -9.37 8.45 2.10
C PRO A 75 -8.81 9.54 1.18
N ARG A 76 -9.30 10.77 1.30
CA ARG A 76 -8.85 11.90 0.47
C ARG A 76 -7.40 12.30 0.74
N ASP A 77 -6.97 12.30 2.00
CA ASP A 77 -5.59 12.66 2.37
C ASP A 77 -4.59 11.55 2.03
N ALA A 78 -5.00 10.30 2.21
CA ALA A 78 -4.20 9.15 1.81
C ALA A 78 -4.04 9.08 0.28
N GLU A 79 -5.09 9.44 -0.46
CA GLU A 79 -5.01 9.59 -1.91
C GLU A 79 -4.04 10.71 -2.30
N ALA A 80 -4.15 11.89 -1.68
CA ALA A 80 -3.25 13.00 -1.93
C ALA A 80 -1.78 12.58 -1.73
N LEU A 81 -1.48 11.81 -0.68
CA LEU A 81 -0.16 11.22 -0.50
C LEU A 81 0.25 10.31 -1.66
N ALA A 82 -0.60 9.38 -2.03
CA ALA A 82 -0.30 8.42 -3.09
C ALA A 82 -0.14 9.08 -4.48
N SER A 83 -0.78 10.24 -4.71
CA SER A 83 -0.68 11.01 -5.96
C SER A 83 0.46 12.02 -5.99
N TYR A 84 0.64 12.82 -4.94
CA TYR A 84 1.54 13.98 -4.94
C TYR A 84 2.99 13.64 -4.62
N LEU A 85 3.26 12.54 -3.91
CA LEU A 85 4.64 12.12 -3.69
C LEU A 85 5.34 11.88 -5.02
N ARG A 86 6.54 12.45 -5.14
CA ARG A 86 7.40 12.19 -6.30
C ARG A 86 7.83 10.73 -6.28
N LEU A 87 8.18 10.20 -7.45
CA LEU A 87 8.51 8.78 -7.59
C LEU A 87 9.63 8.35 -6.62
N HIS A 88 10.69 9.14 -6.46
CA HIS A 88 11.77 8.81 -5.52
C HIS A 88 11.33 8.81 -4.05
N GLU A 89 10.34 9.63 -3.68
CA GLU A 89 9.78 9.62 -2.31
C GLU A 89 8.92 8.37 -2.09
N VAL A 90 8.11 8.00 -3.08
CA VAL A 90 7.32 6.76 -3.06
C VAL A 90 8.26 5.57 -2.86
N VAL A 91 9.26 5.42 -3.74
CA VAL A 91 10.24 4.32 -3.70
C VAL A 91 10.99 4.30 -2.38
N ALA A 92 11.49 5.44 -1.89
CA ALA A 92 12.22 5.49 -0.63
C ALA A 92 11.36 5.00 0.55
N LEU A 93 10.08 5.39 0.61
CA LEU A 93 9.16 5.00 1.67
C LEU A 93 8.73 3.54 1.56
N SER A 94 8.36 3.09 0.36
CA SER A 94 7.93 1.71 0.09
C SER A 94 9.07 0.73 0.33
N GLU A 95 10.24 0.93 -0.29
CA GLU A 95 11.37 0.00 -0.18
C GLU A 95 11.90 -0.07 1.24
N THR A 96 11.99 1.06 1.95
CA THR A 96 12.40 1.05 3.37
C THR A 96 11.43 0.23 4.20
N PHE A 97 10.12 0.36 3.99
CA PHE A 97 9.13 -0.47 4.67
C PHE A 97 9.26 -1.95 4.29
N LEU A 98 9.31 -2.26 2.99
CA LEU A 98 9.37 -3.63 2.47
C LEU A 98 10.60 -4.37 2.98
N TYR A 99 11.78 -3.72 2.93
CA TYR A 99 13.03 -4.29 3.45
C TYR A 99 12.95 -4.58 4.95
N ARG A 100 12.42 -3.64 5.74
CA ARG A 100 12.28 -3.84 7.19
C ARG A 100 11.22 -4.90 7.52
N PHE A 101 10.16 -4.99 6.72
CA PHE A 101 9.15 -6.03 6.84
C PHE A 101 9.73 -7.42 6.54
N TRP A 102 10.54 -7.54 5.49
CA TRP A 102 11.27 -8.77 5.18
C TRP A 102 12.18 -9.21 6.32
N LEU A 103 13.03 -8.32 6.85
CA LEU A 103 13.92 -8.63 7.99
C LEU A 103 13.12 -9.11 9.22
N CYS A 104 11.98 -8.48 9.48
CA CYS A 104 11.09 -8.89 10.55
C CYS A 104 10.52 -10.30 10.32
N LYS A 105 10.12 -10.63 9.09
CA LYS A 105 9.57 -11.95 8.73
C LYS A 105 10.59 -13.07 8.75
N VAL A 106 11.81 -12.81 8.27
CA VAL A 106 12.92 -13.78 8.34
C VAL A 106 13.27 -14.12 9.79
N SER A 107 13.03 -13.19 10.71
CA SER A 107 13.26 -13.39 12.15
C SER A 107 12.07 -14.02 12.89
N ASP A 108 11.08 -14.55 12.17
CA ASP A 108 9.80 -15.12 12.67
C ASP A 108 9.05 -14.24 13.69
N ASN A 109 9.13 -12.91 13.52
CA ASN A 109 8.49 -11.95 14.41
C ASN A 109 7.06 -11.59 13.96
N ASP A 110 6.24 -11.17 14.92
CA ASP A 110 5.00 -10.44 14.62
C ASP A 110 5.32 -9.02 14.14
N CYS A 111 5.25 -8.83 12.81
CA CYS A 111 5.55 -7.57 12.15
C CYS A 111 4.45 -6.50 12.28
N ARG A 112 3.37 -6.75 13.04
CA ARG A 112 2.28 -5.78 13.22
C ARG A 112 2.79 -4.43 13.75
N ARG A 113 3.66 -4.45 14.76
CA ARG A 113 4.23 -3.21 15.34
C ARG A 113 5.04 -2.44 14.30
N LEU A 114 5.80 -3.15 13.47
CA LEU A 114 6.57 -2.54 12.38
C LEU A 114 5.65 -1.87 11.36
N THR A 115 4.62 -2.58 10.89
CA THR A 115 3.61 -2.02 9.99
C THR A 115 2.92 -0.80 10.60
N ASP A 116 2.57 -0.83 11.89
CA ASP A 116 1.93 0.30 12.58
C ASP A 116 2.85 1.53 12.67
N VAL A 117 4.15 1.34 12.94
CA VAL A 117 5.14 2.43 12.97
C VAL A 117 5.29 3.05 11.58
N PHE A 118 5.51 2.24 10.54
CA PHE A 118 5.64 2.74 9.17
C PHE A 118 4.37 3.43 8.67
N SER A 119 3.20 2.93 9.05
CA SER A 119 1.92 3.58 8.74
C SER A 119 1.83 4.99 9.33
N ARG A 120 2.32 5.19 10.56
CA ARG A 120 2.38 6.52 11.18
C ARG A 120 3.41 7.44 10.52
N ILE A 121 4.57 6.90 10.14
CA ILE A 121 5.61 7.65 9.40
C ILE A 121 5.01 8.17 8.09
N ILE A 122 4.43 7.27 7.28
CA ILE A 122 3.82 7.62 6.00
C ILE A 122 2.66 8.60 6.18
N ALA A 123 1.79 8.40 7.17
CA ALA A 123 0.71 9.33 7.46
C ALA A 123 1.20 10.76 7.79
N ASN A 124 2.35 10.89 8.47
CA ASN A 124 2.91 12.19 8.80
C ASN A 124 3.41 12.96 7.56
N TYR A 125 3.74 12.28 6.45
CA TYR A 125 4.13 12.96 5.20
C TYR A 125 3.01 13.87 4.66
N ARG A 126 1.74 13.60 4.99
CA ARG A 126 0.63 14.49 4.58
C ARG A 126 0.85 15.94 5.05
N ARG A 127 1.51 16.14 6.19
CA ARG A 127 1.76 17.47 6.79
C ARG A 127 2.80 18.30 6.05
N VAL A 128 3.62 17.67 5.22
CA VAL A 128 4.67 18.35 4.44
C VAL A 128 4.33 18.41 2.95
N LEU A 129 3.21 17.82 2.55
CA LEU A 129 2.67 17.97 1.22
C LEU A 129 1.88 19.29 1.09
N PRO A 130 1.88 19.92 -0.10
CA PRO A 130 1.07 21.10 -0.39
C PRO A 130 -0.43 20.94 -0.06
#